data_AF-A0A812ZKI4-F1
#
_entry.id   AF-A0A812ZKI4-F1
#
_cell.length_a   1.000
_cell.length_b   1.000
_cell.length_c   1.000
_cell.angle_alpha   90.00
_cell.angle_beta   90.00
_cell.angle_gamma   90.00
#
_symmetry.space_group_name_H-M   'P 1'
#
loop_
_entity.id
_entity.type
_entity.pdbx_description
1 polymer ?
#
loop_
_entity_poly.entity_id
_entity_poly.type
_entity_poly.pdbx_seq_one_letter_code
_entity_poly.pdbx_strand_id
1 'polypeptide(L)'
;MGAVAPAFVPQSLPSTVPARPPASAMNGASVPAAGQQQTLDSAALLAYQQVQQQAYEADNGSSYGPSGQVLPQTRDLPTEVKSFAARFSIEDQLQNRLLEALRKRGDKWEADLKDFTACLSRARSPAGFLIVKLSDLEKAIAAETGANPAKPRELCADYRRGACTRGVACRFSHDVPTGLDKNNFAKLIAQAQQNTSSGFSSGGFSGSSAPNPAPAEGFGERRKESGRKPSPSSSRSRRSRSRRRPRRAASRQRDSRSRGRRRR
;
A
#
# COMPACT_ATOMS: atom_id res chain seq x y z
N MET A 1 38.79 -4.81 33.57
CA MET A 1 39.32 -4.61 32.20
C MET A 1 38.15 -4.11 31.36
N GLY A 2 37.97 -2.79 31.29
CA GLY A 2 36.84 -2.16 30.62
C GLY A 2 37.14 -2.02 29.13
N ALA A 3 36.28 -2.59 28.28
CA ALA A 3 36.38 -2.46 26.83
C ALA A 3 35.84 -1.09 26.41
N VAL A 4 36.72 -0.28 25.80
CA VAL A 4 36.40 1.03 25.23
C VAL A 4 35.81 0.81 23.84
N ALA A 5 34.59 1.28 23.61
CA ALA A 5 33.93 1.17 22.31
C ALA A 5 34.52 2.17 21.30
N PRO A 6 34.73 1.78 20.02
CA PRO A 6 35.29 2.67 19.01
C PRO A 6 34.26 3.71 18.51
N ALA A 7 34.72 4.95 18.38
CA ALA A 7 33.95 6.07 17.84
C ALA A 7 33.77 5.92 16.32
N PHE A 8 32.52 5.99 15.86
CA PHE A 8 32.14 5.89 14.45
C PHE A 8 32.21 7.29 13.81
N VAL A 9 33.09 7.46 12.82
CA VAL A 9 33.25 8.72 12.06
C VAL A 9 32.37 8.64 10.80
N PRO A 10 31.43 9.57 10.59
CA PRO A 10 30.60 9.59 9.39
C PRO A 10 31.42 10.07 8.19
N GLN A 11 31.56 9.22 7.16
CA GLN A 11 32.16 9.61 5.88
C GLN A 11 31.13 10.39 5.05
N SER A 12 31.54 11.56 4.57
CA SER A 12 30.77 12.43 3.67
C SER A 12 30.86 11.92 2.23
N LEU A 13 29.71 11.68 1.59
CA LEU A 13 29.65 11.24 0.19
C LEU A 13 29.68 12.45 -0.77
N PRO A 14 30.45 12.39 -1.88
CA PRO A 14 30.47 13.44 -2.89
C PRO A 14 29.23 13.38 -3.79
N SER A 15 28.58 14.53 -3.97
CA SER A 15 27.38 14.70 -4.79
C SER A 15 27.77 15.07 -6.22
N THR A 16 27.79 14.08 -7.12
CA THR A 16 28.07 14.31 -8.56
C THR A 16 26.76 14.41 -9.33
N VAL A 17 26.45 15.61 -9.83
CA VAL A 17 25.29 15.87 -10.71
C VAL A 17 25.70 15.63 -12.16
N PRO A 18 25.02 14.76 -12.93
CA PRO A 18 25.36 14.55 -14.33
C PRO A 18 24.89 15.72 -15.21
N ALA A 19 25.79 16.19 -16.08
CA ALA A 19 25.56 17.27 -17.03
C ALA A 19 24.60 16.84 -18.17
N ARG A 20 23.71 17.76 -18.53
CA ARG A 20 22.68 17.61 -19.56
C ARG A 20 23.27 17.86 -20.95
N PRO A 21 23.04 17.01 -21.97
CA PRO A 21 23.57 17.22 -23.31
C PRO A 21 22.83 18.34 -24.07
N PRO A 22 23.51 19.05 -25.00
CA PRO A 22 22.92 20.12 -25.80
C PRO A 22 22.08 19.58 -26.96
N ALA A 23 21.04 20.33 -27.31
CA ALA A 23 20.13 20.06 -28.42
C ALA A 23 20.84 20.28 -29.77
N SER A 24 21.02 19.21 -30.54
CA SER A 24 21.50 19.30 -31.92
C SER A 24 20.37 19.70 -32.86
N ALA A 25 20.58 20.83 -33.54
CA ALA A 25 19.81 21.30 -34.69
C ALA A 25 19.93 20.31 -35.85
N MET A 26 18.80 19.95 -36.46
CA MET A 26 18.77 19.17 -37.71
C MET A 26 18.43 20.09 -38.86
N ASN A 27 19.43 20.30 -39.72
CA ASN A 27 19.33 20.94 -41.02
C ASN A 27 18.67 20.01 -42.03
N GLY A 28 17.95 20.61 -42.98
CA GLY A 28 17.24 19.94 -44.05
C GLY A 28 18.16 19.16 -44.99
N ALA A 29 17.67 17.99 -45.41
CA ALA A 29 18.21 17.23 -46.51
C ALA A 29 17.10 16.90 -47.50
N SER A 30 17.45 17.10 -48.76
CA SER A 30 16.63 17.12 -49.96
C SER A 30 15.92 15.79 -50.25
N VAL A 31 14.74 15.91 -50.86
CA VAL A 31 13.91 14.80 -51.36
C VAL A 31 14.48 14.29 -52.69
N PRO A 32 14.93 13.03 -52.81
CA PRO A 32 15.18 12.42 -54.11
C PRO A 32 13.88 11.85 -54.71
N ALA A 33 13.83 11.94 -56.04
CA ALA A 33 12.70 11.63 -56.89
C ALA A 33 12.20 10.17 -56.77
N ALA A 34 10.88 10.06 -56.85
CA ALA A 34 10.12 8.81 -56.88
C ALA A 34 10.45 7.99 -58.13
N GLY A 35 10.78 6.72 -57.95
CA GLY A 35 10.80 5.78 -59.08
C GLY A 35 11.66 4.52 -58.96
N GLN A 36 11.72 3.85 -57.80
CA GLN A 36 12.17 2.45 -57.67
C GLN A 36 12.05 2.00 -56.20
N GLN A 37 10.89 1.50 -55.79
CA GLN A 37 10.63 1.29 -54.35
C GLN A 37 9.77 0.07 -54.01
N GLN A 38 9.86 -1.04 -54.77
CA GLN A 38 8.97 -2.20 -54.52
C GLN A 38 9.62 -3.59 -54.47
N THR A 39 10.95 -3.75 -54.36
CA THR A 39 11.53 -5.10 -54.28
C THR A 39 12.56 -5.34 -53.17
N LEU A 40 12.83 -4.37 -52.30
CA LEU A 40 13.82 -4.53 -51.21
C LEU A 40 13.24 -4.93 -49.85
N ASP A 41 11.91 -5.01 -49.70
CA ASP A 41 11.30 -5.26 -48.38
C ASP A 41 11.21 -6.73 -47.94
N SER A 42 11.28 -7.71 -48.85
CA SER A 42 11.10 -9.12 -48.46
C SER A 42 12.31 -9.68 -47.68
N ALA A 43 13.52 -9.29 -48.07
CA ALA A 43 14.75 -9.73 -47.41
C ALA A 43 14.89 -9.13 -46.00
N ALA A 44 14.50 -7.87 -45.82
CA ALA A 44 14.51 -7.19 -44.52
C ALA A 44 13.50 -7.83 -43.54
N LEU A 45 12.33 -8.23 -44.03
CA LEU A 45 11.30 -8.90 -43.23
C LEU A 45 11.74 -10.30 -42.77
N LEU A 46 12.39 -11.08 -43.64
CA LEU A 46 12.96 -12.38 -43.28
C LEU A 46 14.11 -12.25 -42.26
N ALA A 47 15.02 -11.28 -42.45
CA ALA A 47 16.10 -11.02 -41.50
C ALA A 47 15.56 -10.65 -40.11
N TYR A 48 14.52 -9.81 -40.06
CA TYR A 48 13.88 -9.43 -38.79
C TYR A 48 13.22 -10.62 -38.08
N GLN A 49 12.57 -11.52 -38.83
CA GLN A 49 11.98 -12.73 -38.29
C GLN A 49 13.04 -13.70 -37.72
N GLN A 50 14.19 -13.79 -38.38
CA GLN A 50 15.30 -14.64 -37.93
C GLN A 50 15.94 -14.12 -36.63
N VAL A 51 16.10 -12.79 -36.51
CA VAL A 51 16.60 -12.16 -35.28
C VAL A 51 15.66 -12.39 -34.09
N GLN A 52 14.34 -12.37 -34.32
CA GLN A 52 13.38 -12.67 -33.25
C GLN A 52 13.43 -14.14 -32.80
N GLN A 53 13.65 -15.09 -33.71
CA GLN A 53 13.80 -16.50 -33.33
C GLN A 53 15.07 -16.74 -32.50
N GLN A 54 16.20 -16.13 -32.87
CA GLN A 54 17.44 -16.25 -32.09
C GLN A 54 17.33 -15.65 -30.69
N ALA A 55 16.61 -14.53 -30.54
CA ALA A 55 16.35 -13.94 -29.23
C ALA A 55 15.48 -14.86 -28.34
N TYR A 56 14.57 -15.63 -28.92
CA TYR A 56 13.71 -16.55 -28.17
C TYR A 56 14.44 -17.83 -27.74
N GLU A 57 15.38 -18.32 -28.55
CA GLU A 57 16.19 -19.50 -28.23
C GLU A 57 17.27 -19.21 -27.17
N ALA A 58 17.79 -17.98 -27.10
CA ALA A 58 18.77 -17.58 -26.09
C ALA A 58 18.19 -17.58 -24.65
N ASP A 59 16.89 -17.35 -24.49
CA ASP A 59 16.24 -17.27 -23.17
C ASP A 59 15.71 -18.64 -22.68
N ASN A 60 15.33 -19.55 -23.59
CA ASN A 60 14.78 -20.87 -23.23
C ASN A 60 15.80 -22.02 -23.24
N GLY A 61 17.02 -21.81 -23.73
CA GLY A 61 17.99 -22.89 -24.00
C GLY A 61 19.03 -23.20 -22.92
N SER A 62 19.07 -22.51 -21.78
CA SER A 62 20.20 -22.61 -20.84
C SER A 62 19.78 -22.94 -19.41
N SER A 63 19.64 -24.22 -19.08
CA SER A 63 19.51 -24.66 -17.68
C SER A 63 20.24 -25.97 -17.31
N TYR A 64 21.13 -26.48 -18.17
CA TYR A 64 22.01 -27.59 -17.79
C TYR A 64 23.45 -27.34 -18.23
N GLY A 65 24.06 -26.29 -17.67
CA GLY A 65 25.52 -26.15 -17.65
C GLY A 65 26.09 -26.97 -16.48
N PRO A 66 27.07 -27.87 -16.72
CA PRO A 66 27.73 -28.59 -15.64
C PRO A 66 28.82 -27.72 -15.03
N SER A 67 28.85 -27.66 -13.70
CA SER A 67 30.03 -27.26 -12.91
C SER A 67 30.44 -25.79 -12.96
N GLY A 68 29.55 -24.89 -12.56
CA GLY A 68 29.89 -23.53 -12.15
C GLY A 68 29.28 -23.28 -10.78
N GLN A 69 30.06 -22.76 -9.84
CA GLN A 69 29.68 -22.60 -8.44
C GLN A 69 28.24 -22.09 -8.28
N VAL A 70 27.41 -22.93 -7.65
CA VAL A 70 26.06 -22.57 -7.21
C VAL A 70 26.23 -21.42 -6.22
N LEU A 71 26.11 -20.18 -6.71
CA LEU A 71 25.76 -19.07 -5.84
C LEU A 71 24.56 -19.54 -5.02
N PRO A 72 24.59 -19.43 -3.67
CA PRO A 72 23.56 -20.01 -2.82
C PRO A 72 22.22 -19.53 -3.34
N GLN A 73 21.48 -20.43 -3.97
CA GLN A 73 20.20 -20.12 -4.59
C GLN A 73 19.38 -19.45 -3.52
N THR A 74 19.01 -18.18 -3.76
CA THR A 74 18.06 -17.46 -2.93
C THR A 74 16.83 -18.34 -2.89
N ARG A 75 16.63 -19.06 -1.78
CA ARG A 75 15.56 -20.05 -1.66
C ARG A 75 14.25 -19.38 -2.02
N ASP A 76 13.55 -19.94 -3.01
CA ASP A 76 12.29 -19.39 -3.46
C ASP A 76 11.27 -19.42 -2.31
N LEU A 77 10.92 -18.23 -1.81
CA LEU A 77 9.95 -18.05 -0.73
C LEU A 77 8.65 -18.88 -0.93
N PRO A 78 8.03 -18.94 -2.13
CA PRO A 78 6.81 -19.72 -2.32
C PRO A 78 7.01 -21.23 -2.10
N THR A 79 8.17 -21.76 -2.50
CA THR A 79 8.51 -23.18 -2.35
C THR A 79 8.70 -23.54 -0.89
N GLU A 80 9.45 -22.71 -0.15
CA GLU A 80 9.67 -22.90 1.29
C GLU A 80 8.37 -22.79 2.09
N VAL A 81 7.51 -21.82 1.76
CA VAL A 81 6.19 -21.66 2.40
C VAL A 81 5.27 -22.85 2.11
N LYS A 82 5.29 -23.42 0.89
CA LYS A 82 4.55 -24.65 0.55
C LYS A 82 5.05 -25.85 1.34
N SER A 83 6.35 -26.08 1.40
CA SER A 83 6.95 -27.17 2.18
C SER A 83 6.63 -27.03 3.68
N PHE A 84 6.66 -25.81 4.19
CA PHE A 84 6.25 -25.50 5.56
C PHE A 84 4.77 -25.78 5.81
N ALA A 85 3.87 -25.36 4.91
CA ALA A 85 2.43 -25.60 5.04
C ALA A 85 2.11 -27.10 5.01
N ALA A 86 2.74 -27.87 4.12
CA ALA A 86 2.60 -29.32 4.04
C ALA A 86 3.03 -30.01 5.34
N ARG A 87 4.13 -29.57 5.95
CA ARG A 87 4.66 -30.16 7.20
C ARG A 87 3.71 -30.05 8.39
N PHE A 88 2.93 -28.97 8.47
CA PHE A 88 2.03 -28.70 9.60
C PHE A 88 0.54 -28.82 9.22
N SER A 89 0.22 -29.34 8.03
CA SER A 89 -1.14 -29.45 7.49
C SER A 89 -1.92 -28.13 7.56
N ILE A 90 -1.28 -27.04 7.13
CA ILE A 90 -1.89 -25.71 7.10
C ILE A 90 -2.72 -25.54 5.83
N GLU A 91 -3.93 -24.98 5.97
CA GLU A 91 -4.82 -24.69 4.86
C GLU A 91 -4.26 -23.64 3.89
N ASP A 92 -4.62 -23.74 2.60
CA ASP A 92 -4.16 -22.83 1.54
C ASP A 92 -4.44 -21.35 1.84
N GLN A 93 -5.57 -21.04 2.49
CA GLN A 93 -5.90 -19.65 2.85
C GLN A 93 -4.87 -19.04 3.81
N LEU A 94 -4.46 -19.82 4.83
CA LEU A 94 -3.43 -19.39 5.78
C LEU A 94 -2.05 -19.36 5.14
N GLN A 95 -1.77 -20.29 4.24
CA GLN A 95 -0.53 -20.32 3.47
C GLN A 95 -0.37 -19.05 2.62
N ASN A 96 -1.42 -18.63 1.89
CA ASN A 96 -1.40 -17.43 1.07
C ASN A 96 -1.19 -16.17 1.92
N ARG A 97 -1.87 -16.09 3.07
CA ARG A 97 -1.70 -14.98 4.02
C ARG A 97 -0.27 -14.93 4.59
N LEU A 98 0.31 -16.07 4.93
CA LEU A 98 1.70 -16.17 5.38
C LEU A 98 2.68 -15.71 4.29
N LEU A 99 2.49 -16.17 3.06
CA LEU A 99 3.32 -15.79 1.91
C LEU A 99 3.28 -14.28 1.66
N GLU A 100 2.10 -13.67 1.69
CA GLU A 100 1.94 -12.22 1.52
C GLU A 100 2.61 -11.43 2.66
N ALA A 101 2.45 -11.88 3.91
CA ALA A 101 3.06 -11.24 5.06
C ALA A 101 4.60 -11.32 5.04
N LEU A 102 5.15 -12.49 4.70
CA LEU A 102 6.60 -12.67 4.56
C LEU A 102 7.18 -11.85 3.40
N ARG A 103 6.47 -11.78 2.27
CA ARG A 103 6.87 -10.92 1.14
C ARG A 103 6.88 -9.45 1.52
N LYS A 104 5.92 -8.97 2.32
CA LYS A 104 5.90 -7.59 2.84
C LYS A 104 7.05 -7.31 3.82
N ARG A 105 7.53 -8.33 4.54
CA ARG A 105 8.64 -8.20 5.49
C ARG A 105 10.01 -8.04 4.79
N GLY A 106 10.16 -8.53 3.56
CA GLY A 106 11.42 -8.49 2.82
C GLY A 106 12.45 -9.45 3.42
N ASP A 107 13.68 -8.99 3.63
CA ASP A 107 14.87 -9.83 3.88
C ASP A 107 14.82 -10.69 5.16
N LYS A 108 13.91 -10.39 6.10
CA LYS A 108 13.82 -11.10 7.38
C LYS A 108 12.92 -12.36 7.34
N TRP A 109 12.35 -12.69 6.18
CA TRP A 109 11.36 -13.77 6.08
C TRP A 109 11.90 -15.14 6.53
N GLU A 110 13.18 -15.44 6.27
CA GLU A 110 13.78 -16.73 6.61
C GLU A 110 13.90 -16.91 8.13
N ALA A 111 14.26 -15.83 8.85
CA ALA A 111 14.31 -15.83 10.30
C ALA A 111 12.93 -16.05 10.91
N ASP A 112 11.90 -15.38 10.38
CA ASP A 112 10.53 -15.55 10.82
C ASP A 112 9.99 -16.96 10.58
N LEU A 113 10.30 -17.56 9.42
CA LEU A 113 9.88 -18.91 9.09
C LEU A 113 10.54 -19.96 9.99
N LYS A 114 11.82 -19.77 10.34
CA LYS A 114 12.54 -20.59 11.32
C LYS A 114 11.91 -20.48 12.71
N ASP A 115 11.59 -19.26 13.15
CA ASP A 115 10.94 -19.01 14.43
C ASP A 115 9.54 -19.65 14.51
N PHE A 116 8.76 -19.55 13.43
CA PHE A 116 7.46 -20.20 13.32
C PHE A 116 7.60 -21.72 13.38
N THR A 117 8.57 -22.30 12.67
CA THR A 117 8.84 -23.75 12.72
C THR A 117 9.17 -24.22 14.13
N ALA A 118 10.01 -23.47 14.87
CA ALA A 118 10.39 -23.79 16.25
C ALA A 118 9.24 -23.62 17.27
N CYS A 119 8.27 -22.76 16.98
CA CYS A 119 7.09 -22.58 17.84
C CYS A 119 5.99 -23.60 17.52
N LEU A 120 5.72 -23.87 16.24
CA LEU A 120 4.68 -24.79 15.80
C LEU A 120 4.98 -26.24 16.17
N SER A 121 6.24 -26.65 16.19
CA SER A 121 6.63 -27.99 16.64
C SER A 121 6.25 -28.30 18.10
N ARG A 122 6.04 -27.27 18.93
CA ARG A 122 5.65 -27.38 20.34
C ARG A 122 4.16 -27.05 20.58
N ALA A 123 3.49 -26.47 19.59
CA ALA A 123 2.12 -25.99 19.75
C ALA A 123 1.12 -27.17 19.69
N ARG A 124 0.13 -27.17 20.59
CA ARG A 124 -0.97 -28.15 20.56
C ARG A 124 -1.92 -27.98 19.38
N SER A 125 -1.98 -26.76 18.82
CA SER A 125 -2.78 -26.42 17.65
C SER A 125 -1.96 -25.51 16.72
N PRO A 126 -1.40 -26.06 15.63
CA PRO A 126 -0.49 -25.30 14.77
C PRO A 126 -1.21 -24.17 14.02
N ALA A 127 -2.38 -24.44 13.44
CA ALA A 127 -3.14 -23.44 12.68
C ALA A 127 -3.56 -22.23 13.54
N GLY A 128 -4.10 -22.48 14.74
CA GLY A 128 -4.52 -21.40 15.65
C GLY A 128 -3.36 -20.54 16.13
N PHE A 129 -2.20 -21.16 16.41
CA PHE A 129 -0.99 -20.44 16.79
C PHE A 129 -0.45 -19.57 15.64
N LEU A 130 -0.46 -20.09 14.42
CA LEU A 130 0.00 -19.36 13.24
C LEU A 130 -0.83 -18.08 13.01
N ILE A 131 -2.16 -18.12 13.18
CA ILE A 131 -3.01 -16.93 13.04
C ILE A 131 -2.60 -15.80 14.00
N VAL A 132 -2.31 -16.14 15.26
CA VAL A 132 -1.86 -15.16 16.26
C VAL A 132 -0.51 -14.60 15.87
N LYS A 133 0.44 -15.47 15.48
CA LYS A 133 1.78 -15.06 15.06
C LYS A 133 1.81 -14.21 13.79
N LEU A 134 0.98 -14.54 12.80
CA LEU A 134 0.80 -13.71 11.60
C LEU A 134 0.28 -12.33 11.97
N SER A 135 -0.69 -12.24 12.88
CA SER A 135 -1.23 -10.95 13.32
C SER A 135 -0.18 -10.09 14.04
N ASP A 136 0.74 -10.71 14.77
CA ASP A 136 1.84 -9.99 15.43
C ASP A 136 2.93 -9.57 14.44
N LEU A 137 3.23 -10.42 13.45
CA LEU A 137 4.17 -10.11 12.37
C LEU A 137 3.63 -8.97 11.49
N GLU A 138 2.35 -8.99 11.11
CA GLU A 138 1.70 -7.91 10.36
C GLU A 138 1.76 -6.57 11.12
N LYS A 139 1.55 -6.58 12.45
CA LYS A 139 1.73 -5.39 13.29
C LYS A 139 3.19 -4.92 13.32
N ALA A 140 4.14 -5.85 13.37
CA ALA A 140 5.57 -5.53 13.35
C ALA A 140 5.98 -4.88 12.03
N ILE A 141 5.52 -5.42 10.88
CA ILE A 141 5.73 -4.80 9.57
C ILE A 141 5.17 -3.38 9.57
N ALA A 142 3.92 -3.20 10.01
CA ALA A 142 3.30 -1.88 10.03
C ALA A 142 4.05 -0.88 10.94
N ALA A 143 4.63 -1.36 12.04
CA ALA A 143 5.50 -0.55 12.90
C ALA A 143 6.85 -0.22 12.24
N GLU A 144 7.50 -1.19 11.57
CA GLU A 144 8.78 -1.01 10.88
C GLU A 144 8.66 -0.08 9.68
N THR A 145 7.61 -0.22 8.87
CA THR A 145 7.37 0.61 7.68
C THR A 145 7.02 2.07 8.06
N GLY A 146 6.72 2.38 9.33
CA GLY A 146 6.24 3.70 9.74
C GLY A 146 4.86 4.05 9.15
N ALA A 147 4.32 3.19 8.29
CA ALA A 147 2.92 3.07 7.96
C ALA A 147 2.21 2.53 9.19
N ASN A 148 2.11 3.38 10.22
CA ASN A 148 1.09 3.23 11.24
C ASN A 148 -0.17 2.88 10.45
N PRO A 149 -0.79 1.70 10.64
CA PRO A 149 -2.06 1.38 10.04
C PRO A 149 -3.03 2.27 10.81
N ALA A 150 -2.94 3.55 10.49
CA ALA A 150 -3.58 4.62 11.17
C ALA A 150 -5.01 4.17 11.13
N LYS A 151 -5.60 3.98 12.32
CA LYS A 151 -7.05 4.05 12.45
C LYS A 151 -7.50 5.06 11.42
N PRO A 152 -8.26 4.64 10.39
CA PRO A 152 -8.48 5.44 9.20
C PRO A 152 -8.76 6.84 9.70
N ARG A 153 -7.83 7.77 9.41
CA ARG A 153 -7.85 9.09 10.08
C ARG A 153 -9.27 9.59 9.92
N GLU A 154 -9.97 9.77 11.03
CA GLU A 154 -11.40 10.10 10.97
C GLU A 154 -11.56 11.28 10.01
N LEU A 155 -12.53 11.15 9.09
CA LEU A 155 -12.80 12.20 8.12
C LEU A 155 -13.06 13.50 8.85
N CYS A 156 -12.39 14.57 8.42
CA CYS A 156 -12.58 15.88 9.03
C CYS A 156 -14.05 16.31 8.87
N ALA A 157 -14.76 16.46 9.99
CA ALA A 157 -16.17 16.84 9.98
C ALA A 157 -16.39 18.21 9.32
N ASP A 158 -15.47 19.15 9.52
CA ASP A 158 -15.52 20.48 8.92
C ASP A 158 -15.24 20.43 7.41
N TYR A 159 -14.35 19.53 6.96
CA TYR A 159 -14.06 19.34 5.53
C TYR A 159 -15.26 18.75 4.79
N ARG A 160 -15.96 17.80 5.43
CA ARG A 160 -17.21 17.24 4.90
C ARG A 160 -18.31 18.30 4.76
N ARG A 161 -18.29 19.36 5.57
CA ARG A 161 -19.20 20.51 5.49
C ARG A 161 -18.67 21.64 4.59
N GLY A 162 -17.46 21.53 4.05
CA GLY A 162 -16.82 22.60 3.26
C GLY A 162 -16.28 23.78 4.08
N ALA A 163 -16.19 23.67 5.40
CA ALA A 163 -15.78 24.74 6.30
C ALA A 163 -14.33 24.62 6.81
N CYS A 164 -13.60 23.55 6.45
CA CYS A 164 -12.23 23.37 6.93
C CYS A 164 -11.23 24.24 6.18
N THR A 165 -10.63 25.21 6.87
CA THR A 165 -9.57 26.09 6.34
C THR A 165 -8.15 25.59 6.62
N ARG A 166 -8.00 24.46 7.34
CA ARG A 166 -6.68 23.93 7.77
C ARG A 166 -5.91 23.23 6.65
N GLY A 167 -6.56 22.92 5.53
CA GLY A 167 -5.93 22.28 4.37
C GLY A 167 -5.20 20.97 4.72
N VAL A 168 -3.98 20.83 4.22
CA VAL A 168 -3.11 19.65 4.43
C VAL A 168 -2.60 19.55 5.87
N ALA A 169 -2.56 20.66 6.61
CA ALA A 169 -2.18 20.67 8.02
C ALA A 169 -3.30 20.17 8.96
N CYS A 170 -4.46 19.79 8.41
CA CYS A 170 -5.55 19.26 9.23
C CYS A 170 -5.16 17.93 9.89
N ARG A 171 -5.45 17.80 11.19
CA ARG A 171 -5.22 16.57 11.96
C ARG A 171 -6.04 15.38 11.45
N PHE A 172 -7.17 15.65 10.81
CA PHE A 172 -8.15 14.69 10.34
C PHE A 172 -8.02 14.47 8.82
N SER A 173 -8.47 13.33 8.29
CA SER A 173 -8.32 13.05 6.86
C SER A 173 -9.24 13.93 6.02
N HIS A 174 -8.69 14.47 4.92
CA HIS A 174 -9.44 15.11 3.84
C HIS A 174 -9.59 14.20 2.61
N ASP A 175 -9.10 12.95 2.69
CA ASP A 175 -9.35 11.93 1.67
C ASP A 175 -10.77 11.39 1.85
N VAL A 176 -11.72 12.05 1.22
CA VAL A 176 -13.02 11.46 0.96
C VAL A 176 -12.82 10.55 -0.26
N PRO A 177 -13.05 9.22 -0.15
CA PRO A 177 -12.98 8.29 -1.29
C PRO A 177 -14.22 8.44 -2.21
N THR A 178 -14.73 9.65 -2.38
CA THR A 178 -15.41 10.00 -3.62
C THR A 178 -14.28 10.10 -4.62
N GLY A 179 -14.14 9.16 -5.55
CA GLY A 179 -13.06 9.05 -6.56
C GLY A 179 -12.96 10.23 -7.54
N LEU A 180 -13.09 11.45 -7.03
CA LEU A 180 -13.07 12.73 -7.67
C LEU A 180 -12.36 13.66 -6.68
N ASP A 181 -11.02 13.65 -6.75
CA ASP A 181 -10.22 14.66 -6.06
C ASP A 181 -10.78 16.04 -6.42
N LYS A 182 -10.96 16.93 -5.43
CA LYS A 182 -11.52 18.28 -5.67
C LYS A 182 -10.70 19.09 -6.68
N ASN A 183 -9.42 18.76 -6.83
CA ASN A 183 -8.52 19.31 -7.86
C ASN A 183 -8.92 18.89 -9.29
N ASN A 184 -9.53 17.72 -9.44
CA ASN A 184 -10.10 17.26 -10.70
C ASN A 184 -11.50 17.82 -10.92
N PHE A 185 -12.30 18.08 -9.88
CA PHE A 185 -13.63 18.65 -10.05
C PHE A 185 -13.60 20.08 -10.65
N ALA A 186 -12.70 20.94 -10.16
CA ALA A 186 -12.52 22.27 -10.75
C ALA A 186 -12.03 22.21 -12.21
N LYS A 187 -11.14 21.25 -12.53
CA LYS A 187 -10.70 21.01 -13.91
C LYS A 187 -11.82 20.46 -14.79
N LEU A 188 -12.66 19.54 -14.29
CA LEU A 188 -13.81 19.00 -15.02
C LEU A 188 -14.87 20.07 -15.30
N ILE A 189 -15.15 20.97 -14.36
CA ILE A 189 -16.05 22.11 -14.61
C ILE A 189 -15.46 23.06 -15.66
N ALA A 190 -14.17 23.40 -15.55
CA ALA A 190 -13.50 24.26 -16.54
C ALA A 190 -13.46 23.61 -17.94
N GLN A 191 -13.22 22.30 -18.01
CA GLN A 191 -13.17 21.55 -19.27
C GLN A 191 -14.57 21.36 -19.88
N ALA A 192 -15.60 21.20 -19.06
CA ALA A 192 -16.99 21.18 -19.52
C ALA A 192 -17.40 22.54 -20.13
N GLN A 193 -16.97 23.66 -19.56
CA GLN A 193 -17.22 24.99 -20.13
C GLN A 193 -16.53 25.17 -21.49
N GLN A 194 -15.29 24.71 -21.64
CA GLN A 194 -14.54 24.83 -22.90
C GLN A 194 -15.12 23.98 -24.04
N ASN A 195 -15.75 22.83 -23.74
CA ASN A 195 -16.40 21.99 -24.76
C ASN A 195 -17.77 22.55 -25.21
N THR A 196 -18.39 23.47 -24.46
CA THR A 196 -19.69 24.06 -24.85
C THR A 196 -19.56 25.26 -25.79
N SER A 197 -18.34 25.82 -25.95
CA SER A 197 -18.09 27.01 -26.79
C SER A 197 -17.74 26.71 -28.26
N SER A 198 -17.62 25.44 -28.66
CA SER A 198 -17.13 25.07 -30.01
C SER A 198 -18.18 24.49 -30.97
N GLY A 199 -19.50 24.53 -30.66
CA GLY A 199 -20.47 23.85 -31.53
C GLY A 199 -21.94 24.27 -31.54
N PHE A 200 -22.36 25.36 -30.91
CA PHE A 200 -23.75 25.84 -31.07
C PHE A 200 -23.82 26.99 -32.07
N SER A 201 -23.74 26.62 -33.35
CA SER A 201 -24.17 27.48 -34.45
C SER A 201 -25.66 27.78 -34.31
N SER A 202 -25.93 29.01 -33.87
CA SER A 202 -27.04 29.87 -34.29
C SER A 202 -28.02 29.26 -35.31
N GLY A 203 -29.11 28.68 -34.81
CA GLY A 203 -30.32 28.39 -35.55
C GLY A 203 -31.50 28.93 -34.76
N GLY A 204 -32.15 29.98 -35.27
CA GLY A 204 -33.15 30.77 -34.57
C GLY A 204 -34.39 29.98 -34.15
N PHE A 205 -34.87 30.26 -32.95
CA PHE A 205 -36.27 30.07 -32.57
C PHE A 205 -36.80 31.41 -32.05
N SER A 206 -37.33 32.19 -32.98
CA SER A 206 -38.30 33.25 -32.72
C SER A 206 -39.66 32.59 -32.46
N GLY A 207 -40.17 32.69 -31.23
CA GLY A 207 -41.48 32.10 -30.93
C GLY A 207 -41.95 32.25 -29.50
N SER A 208 -42.63 33.37 -29.26
CA SER A 208 -43.82 33.45 -28.41
C SER A 208 -43.65 33.41 -26.88
N SER A 209 -43.78 34.61 -26.32
CA SER A 209 -44.39 34.98 -25.05
C SER A 209 -45.32 33.93 -24.42
N ALA A 210 -45.00 33.51 -23.20
CA ALA A 210 -45.97 32.94 -22.26
C ALA A 210 -45.81 33.62 -20.88
N PRO A 211 -46.90 34.02 -20.22
CA PRO A 211 -46.86 34.85 -19.02
C PRO A 211 -46.58 34.06 -17.72
N ASN A 212 -45.99 34.78 -16.76
CA ASN A 212 -45.78 34.40 -15.36
C ASN A 212 -46.97 33.65 -14.71
N PRO A 213 -46.73 32.50 -14.04
CA PRO A 213 -47.61 32.05 -12.97
C PRO A 213 -47.16 32.63 -11.62
N ALA A 214 -48.06 33.36 -10.98
CA ALA A 214 -47.96 33.88 -9.62
C ALA A 214 -47.83 32.77 -8.55
N PRO A 215 -47.30 33.07 -7.36
CA PRO A 215 -47.23 32.12 -6.25
C PRO A 215 -48.61 31.95 -5.59
N ALA A 216 -49.15 30.73 -5.66
CA ALA A 216 -50.34 30.36 -4.90
C ALA A 216 -49.96 30.01 -3.46
N GLU A 217 -50.40 30.87 -2.54
CA GLU A 217 -50.60 30.55 -1.14
C GLU A 217 -51.69 29.50 -0.96
N GLY A 218 -51.57 28.65 0.08
CA GLY A 218 -52.74 28.25 0.85
C GLY A 218 -53.01 26.75 1.07
N PHE A 219 -53.02 26.39 2.37
CA PHE A 219 -53.91 25.44 3.05
C PHE A 219 -53.76 23.94 2.77
N GLY A 220 -53.23 23.17 3.72
CA GLY A 220 -54.03 22.32 4.63
C GLY A 220 -53.76 20.84 4.26
N GLU A 221 -53.76 19.80 5.08
CA GLU A 221 -54.12 19.55 6.46
C GLU A 221 -53.50 18.17 6.85
N ARG A 222 -53.01 18.08 8.08
CA ARG A 222 -53.38 17.03 9.07
C ARG A 222 -53.47 15.55 8.59
N ARG A 223 -52.47 14.76 8.96
CA ARG A 223 -52.67 13.35 9.41
C ARG A 223 -51.69 13.04 10.56
N LYS A 224 -52.09 13.28 11.81
CA LYS A 224 -52.51 12.26 12.79
C LYS A 224 -51.63 11.00 12.83
N GLU A 225 -50.53 11.11 13.54
CA GLU A 225 -50.27 10.41 14.82
C GLU A 225 -51.02 9.09 15.08
N SER A 226 -50.26 7.99 15.06
CA SER A 226 -50.34 6.85 15.98
C SER A 226 -49.06 6.04 15.75
N GLY A 227 -48.14 5.84 16.68
CA GLY A 227 -48.33 5.38 18.04
C GLY A 227 -47.54 4.08 18.19
N ARG A 228 -46.30 4.16 18.70
CA ARG A 228 -45.51 3.09 19.33
C ARG A 228 -44.21 3.74 19.86
N LYS A 229 -44.26 4.30 21.07
CA LYS A 229 -43.97 3.66 22.37
C LYS A 229 -42.47 3.50 22.66
N PRO A 230 -42.08 3.62 23.94
CA PRO A 230 -40.81 4.22 24.35
C PRO A 230 -39.69 3.19 24.60
N SER A 231 -38.49 3.76 24.69
CA SER A 231 -37.25 3.24 25.31
C SER A 231 -37.34 1.97 26.17
N PRO A 232 -36.40 1.03 25.98
CA PRO A 232 -35.80 0.32 27.09
C PRO A 232 -34.56 1.09 27.54
N SER A 233 -34.71 1.71 28.72
CA SER A 233 -33.65 1.88 29.69
C SER A 233 -32.83 0.58 29.80
N SER A 234 -31.69 0.51 29.11
CA SER A 234 -30.61 -0.38 29.51
C SER A 234 -29.58 0.44 30.26
N SER A 235 -29.95 0.68 31.51
CA SER A 235 -29.09 0.88 32.66
C SER A 235 -28.07 -0.27 32.73
N ARG A 236 -27.10 -0.32 31.81
CA ARG A 236 -25.93 -1.18 31.92
C ARG A 236 -24.76 -0.36 32.38
N SER A 237 -24.78 -0.18 33.70
CA SER A 237 -23.64 -0.48 34.53
C SER A 237 -22.37 0.26 34.11
N ARG A 238 -22.29 1.51 34.58
CA ARG A 238 -21.06 2.06 35.14
C ARG A 238 -20.55 1.10 36.23
N ARG A 239 -19.99 -0.04 35.83
CA ARG A 239 -19.13 -0.83 36.70
C ARG A 239 -17.79 -0.13 36.70
N SER A 240 -17.71 0.83 37.61
CA SER A 240 -16.51 1.28 38.30
C SER A 240 -15.67 0.07 38.73
N ARG A 241 -14.90 -0.50 37.79
CA ARG A 241 -13.70 -1.28 38.08
C ARG A 241 -12.60 -0.21 38.16
N SER A 242 -12.36 0.47 39.28
CA SER A 242 -11.92 -0.11 40.56
C SER A 242 -11.18 -1.45 40.39
N ARG A 243 -10.28 -1.50 39.41
CA ARG A 243 -9.03 -2.25 39.56
C ARG A 243 -8.10 -1.25 40.23
N ARG A 244 -8.18 -1.08 41.56
CA ARG A 244 -7.31 -1.83 42.47
C ARG A 244 -6.08 -2.32 41.72
N ARG A 245 -5.14 -1.38 41.49
CA ARG A 245 -3.74 -1.74 41.34
C ARG A 245 -3.41 -2.60 42.57
N PRO A 246 -3.03 -3.88 42.43
CA PRO A 246 -2.30 -4.51 43.51
C PRO A 246 -1.02 -3.70 43.66
N ARG A 247 -0.87 -3.06 44.82
CA ARG A 247 0.42 -2.64 45.34
C ARG A 247 1.29 -3.90 45.31
N ARG A 248 2.09 -4.07 44.26
CA ARG A 248 3.19 -5.03 44.29
C ARG A 248 4.15 -4.47 45.33
N ALA A 249 4.08 -5.12 46.49
CA ALA A 249 4.99 -4.98 47.59
C ALA A 249 6.42 -4.94 47.05
N ALA A 250 7.14 -3.91 47.46
CA ALA A 250 8.58 -3.95 47.54
C ALA A 250 8.97 -5.06 48.54
N SER A 251 9.15 -6.29 48.05
CA SER A 251 10.02 -7.27 48.71
C SER A 251 11.41 -7.09 48.12
N ARG A 252 12.32 -6.39 48.80
CA ARG A 252 13.19 -7.02 49.80
C ARG A 252 13.77 -8.36 49.32
N GLN A 253 14.70 -8.29 48.38
CA GLN A 253 15.90 -9.14 48.38
C GLN A 253 17.05 -8.13 48.52
N ARG A 254 17.58 -7.84 49.72
CA ARG A 254 18.57 -8.68 50.44
C ARG A 254 19.50 -9.31 49.40
N ASP A 255 20.55 -8.61 48.97
CA ASP A 255 21.74 -8.34 49.78
C ASP A 255 22.15 -9.59 50.57
N SER A 256 22.95 -10.44 49.93
CA SER A 256 23.81 -11.41 50.60
C SER A 256 24.79 -12.06 49.62
N ARG A 257 26.08 -11.78 49.86
CA ARG A 257 27.29 -12.59 49.54
C ARG A 257 27.81 -12.39 48.11
N SER A 258 28.92 -11.71 47.81
CA SER A 258 30.08 -11.27 48.61
C SER A 258 30.70 -12.34 49.52
N ARG A 259 30.95 -13.54 48.99
CA ARG A 259 32.01 -14.50 49.42
C ARG A 259 32.35 -15.31 48.15
N GLY A 260 33.53 -15.22 47.53
CA GLY A 260 34.85 -15.48 48.11
C GLY A 260 35.31 -16.88 47.69
N ARG A 261 36.20 -16.95 46.69
CA ARG A 261 37.11 -18.06 46.28
C ARG A 261 37.69 -17.62 44.93
N ARG A 262 38.97 -17.25 44.71
CA ARG A 262 40.26 -17.59 45.34
C ARG A 262 40.47 -19.09 45.51
N ARG A 263 40.88 -19.72 44.41
CA ARG A 263 41.86 -20.81 44.30
C ARG A 263 42.72 -20.42 43.08
N ARG A 264 43.98 -20.02 43.22
CA ARG A 264 45.17 -20.87 43.44
C ARG A 264 45.14 -22.10 42.56
#